data_AF-A0A7S0F746-F1
#
_entry.id   AF-A0A7S0F746-F1
#
_cell.length_a   1.000
_cell.length_b   1.000
_cell.length_c   1.000
_cell.angle_alpha   90.00
_cell.angle_beta   90.00
_cell.angle_gamma   90.00
#
_symmetry.space_group_name_H-M   'P 1'
#
loop_
_entity.id
_entity.type
_entity.pdbx_description
1 polymer ?
#
loop_
_entity_poly.entity_id
_entity_poly.type
_entity_poly.pdbx_seq_one_letter_code
_entity_poly.pdbx_strand_id
1 'polypeptide(L)'
;VETGSSAKRGRDTAEDTEPAVKKEKHDGPLKVKHLLLKYSGVANPVSDRDPKGKEIKARTKADAIRMMRGYLRDVRYGEITFEQLTARVSDSHSYKVFGEMSA
;
A
#
# COMPACT_ATOMS: atom_id res chain seq x y z
N VAL A 1 -34.27 -16.98 52.44
CA VAL A 1 -33.50 -15.76 52.76
C VAL A 1 -32.19 -15.84 51.98
N GLU A 2 -32.02 -14.90 51.06
CA GLU A 2 -30.81 -14.44 50.33
C GLU A 2 -29.96 -15.49 49.57
N THR A 3 -30.00 -15.59 48.23
CA THR A 3 -29.51 -14.69 47.15
C THR A 3 -28.01 -14.38 47.17
N GLY A 4 -27.32 -14.74 46.08
CA GLY A 4 -25.93 -14.36 45.83
C GLY A 4 -25.42 -14.81 44.46
N SER A 5 -26.09 -14.35 43.39
CA SER A 5 -25.66 -14.49 42.00
C SER A 5 -24.40 -13.65 41.75
N SER A 6 -23.30 -14.27 41.28
CA SER A 6 -22.06 -13.55 40.97
C SER A 6 -22.06 -13.09 39.51
N ALA A 7 -21.95 -11.78 39.35
CA ALA A 7 -22.22 -11.01 38.15
C ALA A 7 -21.28 -11.28 36.95
N LYS A 8 -21.90 -11.22 35.76
CA LYS A 8 -21.28 -10.98 34.45
C LYS A 8 -20.45 -9.70 34.49
N ARG A 9 -19.21 -9.75 34.04
CA ARG A 9 -18.47 -8.56 33.58
C ARG A 9 -18.42 -8.60 32.06
N GLY A 10 -19.29 -7.78 31.45
CA GLY A 10 -19.23 -7.47 30.03
C GLY A 10 -17.89 -6.78 29.71
N ARG A 11 -17.33 -7.15 28.56
CA ARG A 11 -16.32 -6.35 27.89
C ARG A 11 -16.95 -5.91 26.59
N ASP A 12 -17.42 -4.68 26.59
CA ASP A 12 -17.84 -3.96 25.40
C ASP A 12 -16.59 -3.76 24.52
N THR A 13 -16.40 -4.62 23.53
CA THR A 13 -15.60 -4.27 22.35
C THR A 13 -16.59 -3.89 21.28
N ALA A 14 -16.79 -2.58 21.11
CA ALA A 14 -17.31 -2.05 19.86
C ALA A 14 -16.33 -2.48 18.77
N GLU A 15 -16.66 -3.58 18.09
CA GLU A 15 -16.05 -3.93 16.82
C GLU A 15 -16.45 -2.83 15.85
N ASP A 16 -15.50 -1.97 15.49
CA ASP A 16 -15.52 -1.21 14.24
C ASP A 16 -15.61 -2.23 13.10
N THR A 17 -16.84 -2.70 12.87
CA THR A 17 -17.16 -3.64 11.80
C THR A 17 -17.13 -2.81 10.53
N GLU A 18 -15.97 -2.75 9.89
CA GLU A 18 -15.91 -2.29 8.50
C GLU A 18 -16.94 -3.11 7.71
N PRO A 19 -17.88 -2.47 6.99
CA PRO A 19 -18.95 -3.19 6.33
C PRO A 19 -18.35 -4.18 5.35
N ALA A 20 -18.77 -5.44 5.46
CA ALA A 20 -18.32 -6.51 4.58
C ALA A 20 -18.59 -6.12 3.12
N VAL A 21 -17.55 -5.71 2.40
CA VAL A 21 -17.61 -5.41 0.98
C VAL A 21 -18.04 -6.68 0.27
N LYS A 22 -19.22 -6.66 -0.36
CA LYS A 22 -19.71 -7.77 -1.17
C LYS A 22 -18.68 -8.06 -2.26
N LYS A 23 -18.15 -9.29 -2.28
CA LYS A 23 -17.22 -9.73 -3.32
C LYS A 23 -17.99 -9.87 -4.62
N GLU A 24 -18.05 -8.82 -5.42
CA GLU A 24 -18.52 -8.90 -6.79
C GLU A 24 -17.55 -9.78 -7.59
N LYS A 25 -18.09 -10.76 -8.31
CA LYS A 25 -17.31 -11.56 -9.25
C LYS A 25 -17.03 -10.67 -10.46
N HIS A 26 -15.77 -10.31 -10.67
CA HIS A 26 -15.36 -9.65 -11.90
C HIS A 26 -15.18 -10.69 -13.01
N ASP A 27 -16.04 -10.62 -14.02
CA ASP A 27 -15.88 -11.38 -15.25
C ASP A 27 -14.86 -10.66 -16.16
N GLY A 28 -13.57 -10.98 -16.00
CA GLY A 28 -12.49 -10.44 -16.84
C GLY A 28 -11.19 -10.14 -16.09
N PRO A 29 -10.09 -9.82 -16.81
CA PRO A 29 -8.81 -9.49 -16.20
C PRO A 29 -8.92 -8.20 -15.37
N LEU A 30 -8.33 -8.23 -14.18
CA LEU A 30 -8.35 -7.08 -13.28
C LEU A 30 -7.39 -6.02 -13.82
N LYS A 31 -7.92 -4.82 -14.08
CA LYS A 31 -7.10 -3.66 -14.42
C LYS A 31 -6.70 -2.96 -13.13
N VAL A 32 -5.41 -3.00 -12.81
CA VAL A 32 -4.85 -2.29 -11.65
C VAL A 32 -3.78 -1.33 -12.08
N LYS A 33 -3.54 -0.33 -11.23
CA LYS A 33 -2.34 0.49 -11.28
C LYS A 33 -1.54 0.25 -10.02
N HIS A 34 -0.22 0.11 -10.13
CA HIS A 34 0.66 -0.05 -8.98
C HIS A 34 1.87 0.86 -9.05
N LEU A 35 2.43 1.11 -7.88
CA LEU A 35 3.69 1.81 -7.70
C LEU A 35 4.61 0.91 -6.88
N LEU A 36 5.81 0.65 -7.42
CA LEU A 36 6.84 -0.13 -6.74
C LEU A 36 7.90 0.81 -6.19
N LEU A 37 8.25 0.69 -4.91
CA LEU A 37 9.39 1.38 -4.32
C LEU A 37 10.34 0.35 -3.70
N LYS A 38 11.50 0.16 -4.31
CA LYS A 38 12.52 -0.76 -3.82
C LYS A 38 13.34 -0.14 -2.69
N TYR A 39 14.03 -0.96 -1.92
CA TYR A 39 14.99 -0.53 -0.90
C TYR A 39 16.17 -1.49 -0.88
N SER A 40 17.22 -1.17 -0.12
CA SER A 40 18.51 -1.86 -0.16
C SER A 40 18.47 -3.36 0.15
N GLY A 41 17.47 -3.83 0.89
CA GLY A 41 17.32 -5.22 1.32
C GLY A 41 16.47 -6.10 0.41
N VAL A 42 16.11 -5.66 -0.79
CA VAL A 42 15.43 -6.52 -1.77
C VAL A 42 16.46 -7.32 -2.57
N ALA A 43 16.06 -8.50 -3.08
CA ALA A 43 16.96 -9.40 -3.81
C ALA A 43 17.57 -8.76 -5.08
N ASN A 44 16.83 -7.88 -5.75
CA ASN A 44 17.29 -7.18 -6.96
C ASN A 44 17.19 -5.64 -6.80
N PRO A 45 18.20 -4.99 -6.16
CA PRO A 45 18.17 -3.58 -5.80
C PRO A 45 18.64 -2.66 -6.94
N VAL A 46 18.09 -2.86 -8.13
CA VAL A 46 18.25 -1.99 -9.31
C VAL A 46 16.91 -1.83 -10.03
N SER A 47 16.77 -0.81 -10.87
CA SER A 47 15.62 -0.63 -11.77
C SER A 47 16.09 0.02 -13.07
N ASP A 48 15.24 0.09 -14.10
CA ASP A 48 15.58 0.81 -15.34
C ASP A 48 15.91 2.29 -15.08
N ARG A 49 15.35 2.86 -13.99
CA ARG A 49 15.58 4.25 -13.58
C ARG A 49 16.82 4.42 -12.71
N ASP A 50 17.21 3.35 -12.02
CA ASP A 50 18.42 3.29 -11.23
C ASP A 50 19.23 2.03 -11.60
N PRO A 51 19.85 2.01 -12.81
CA PRO A 51 20.49 0.81 -13.35
C PRO A 51 21.72 0.37 -12.54
N LYS A 52 22.32 1.31 -11.78
CA LYS A 52 23.44 1.02 -10.87
C LYS A 52 22.96 0.72 -9.44
N GLY A 53 21.69 0.95 -9.14
CA GLY A 53 21.10 0.78 -7.82
C GLY A 53 21.60 1.80 -6.80
N LYS A 54 22.07 2.98 -7.23
CA LYS A 54 22.66 3.99 -6.34
C LYS A 54 21.66 4.48 -5.30
N GLU A 55 20.45 4.82 -5.74
CA GLU A 55 19.39 5.31 -4.86
C GLU A 55 18.74 4.16 -4.11
N ILE A 56 18.46 3.04 -4.79
CA ILE A 56 17.79 1.89 -4.18
C ILE A 56 18.66 1.27 -3.07
N LYS A 57 19.97 1.14 -3.28
CA LYS A 57 20.90 0.62 -2.26
C LYS A 57 21.13 1.59 -1.09
N ALA A 58 20.95 2.88 -1.31
CA ALA A 58 21.03 3.88 -0.24
C ALA A 58 19.73 3.96 0.59
N ARG A 59 18.58 3.62 0.00
CA ARG A 59 17.27 3.69 0.65
C ARG A 59 17.10 2.56 1.65
N THR A 60 16.84 2.90 2.92
CA THR A 60 16.50 1.90 3.95
C THR A 60 15.05 1.44 3.82
N LYS A 61 14.69 0.30 4.43
CA LYS A 61 13.29 -0.15 4.52
C LYS A 61 12.40 0.88 5.23
N ALA A 62 12.91 1.51 6.29
CA ALA A 62 12.18 2.52 7.04
C ALA A 62 11.91 3.77 6.19
N ASP A 63 12.90 4.22 5.42
CA ASP A 63 12.73 5.34 4.49
C ASP A 63 11.72 5.01 3.40
N ALA A 64 11.78 3.82 2.81
CA ALA A 64 10.81 3.41 1.80
C ALA A 64 9.37 3.43 2.34
N ILE A 65 9.13 2.94 3.57
CA ILE A 65 7.81 2.99 4.22
C ILE A 65 7.39 4.44 4.48
N ARG A 66 8.29 5.29 4.98
CA ARG A 66 8.02 6.71 5.23
C ARG A 66 7.66 7.46 3.95
N MET A 67 8.40 7.22 2.87
CA MET A 67 8.13 7.79 1.55
C MET A 67 6.77 7.32 1.03
N MET A 68 6.47 6.03 1.10
CA MET A 68 5.19 5.47 0.64
C MET A 68 3.99 6.06 1.39
N ARG A 69 4.11 6.29 2.71
CA ARG A 69 3.07 6.97 3.49
C ARG A 69 2.88 8.43 3.06
N GLY A 70 3.97 9.14 2.77
CA GLY A 70 3.93 10.49 2.21
C GLY A 70 3.22 10.53 0.86
N TYR A 71 3.59 9.61 -0.04
CA TYR A 71 2.96 9.45 -1.34
C TYR A 71 1.46 9.17 -1.25
N LEU A 72 1.05 8.26 -0.35
CA LEU A 72 -0.37 7.97 -0.13
C LEU A 72 -1.13 9.20 0.35
N ARG A 73 -0.53 9.99 1.25
CA ARG A 73 -1.11 11.26 1.70
C ARG A 73 -1.27 12.21 0.51
N ASP A 74 -0.23 12.43 -0.28
CA ASP A 74 -0.23 13.39 -1.38
C ASP A 74 -1.28 13.02 -2.45
N VAL A 75 -1.42 11.72 -2.76
CA VAL A 75 -2.49 11.23 -3.65
C VAL A 75 -3.87 11.42 -3.01
N ARG A 76 -4.03 11.11 -1.72
CA ARG A 76 -5.32 11.21 -1.02
C ARG A 76 -5.85 12.64 -0.94
N TYR A 77 -4.95 13.62 -0.77
CA TYR A 77 -5.33 15.04 -0.71
C TYR A 77 -5.30 15.74 -2.08
N GLY A 78 -5.00 15.02 -3.16
CA GLY A 78 -5.05 15.55 -4.52
C GLY A 78 -3.88 16.45 -4.90
N GLU A 79 -2.78 16.42 -4.16
CA GLU A 79 -1.54 17.16 -4.46
C GLU A 79 -0.86 16.64 -5.75
N ILE A 80 -1.07 15.35 -6.05
CA ILE A 80 -0.54 14.67 -7.22
C ILE A 80 -1.48 13.53 -7.61
N THR A 81 -1.65 13.26 -8.91
CA THR A 81 -2.39 12.06 -9.33
C THR A 81 -1.54 10.81 -9.13
N PHE A 82 -2.19 9.65 -9.00
CA PHE A 82 -1.47 8.38 -8.87
C PHE A 82 -0.58 8.13 -10.08
N GLU A 83 -1.06 8.38 -11.31
CA GLU A 83 -0.31 8.22 -12.56
C GLU A 83 0.95 9.09 -12.60
N GLN A 84 0.82 10.36 -12.22
CA GLN A 84 1.93 11.30 -12.17
C GLN A 84 2.97 10.85 -11.14
N LEU A 85 2.52 10.39 -9.97
CA LEU A 85 3.39 9.87 -8.95
C LEU A 85 4.14 8.63 -9.46
N THR A 86 3.45 7.65 -10.05
CA THR A 86 4.05 6.42 -10.54
C THR A 86 5.11 6.69 -11.60
N ALA A 87 4.82 7.57 -12.56
CA ALA A 87 5.79 7.99 -13.58
C ALA A 87 7.04 8.65 -12.97
N ARG A 88 6.89 9.33 -11.82
CA ARG A 88 7.97 10.04 -11.13
C ARG A 88 8.79 9.17 -10.18
N VAL A 89 8.24 8.16 -9.52
CA VAL A 89 8.96 7.47 -8.42
C VAL A 89 8.94 5.95 -8.48
N SER A 90 8.17 5.32 -9.36
CA SER A 90 8.11 3.85 -9.41
C SER A 90 9.40 3.23 -9.94
N ASP A 91 9.86 2.18 -9.26
CA ASP A 91 10.99 1.31 -9.60
C ASP A 91 10.56 0.12 -10.48
N SER A 92 9.28 0.00 -10.83
CA SER A 92 8.75 -1.00 -11.77
C SER A 92 8.70 -0.42 -13.17
N HIS A 93 8.98 -1.23 -14.20
CA HIS A 93 8.89 -0.83 -15.61
C HIS A 93 7.53 -0.23 -16.00
N SER A 94 6.45 -0.57 -15.27
CA SER A 94 5.12 0.02 -15.47
C SER A 94 5.10 1.54 -15.32
N TYR A 95 6.14 2.19 -14.77
CA TYR A 95 6.27 3.65 -14.74
C TYR A 95 6.13 4.28 -16.13
N LYS A 96 6.51 3.58 -17.21
CA LYS A 96 6.40 4.05 -18.60
C LYS A 96 4.96 4.08 -19.11
N VAL A 97 4.09 3.27 -18.49
CA VAL A 97 2.65 3.16 -18.78
C VAL A 97 1.83 3.55 -17.56
N PHE A 98 2.30 4.58 -16.82
CA PHE A 98 1.59 5.19 -15.70
C PHE A 98 1.15 4.23 -14.58
N GLY A 99 1.87 3.12 -14.41
CA GLY A 99 1.61 2.11 -13.39
C GLY A 99 0.65 1.02 -13.82
N GLU A 100 0.16 1.01 -15.06
CA GLU A 100 -0.76 -0.02 -15.53
C GLU A 100 -0.14 -1.42 -15.43
N MET A 101 -0.93 -2.32 -14.86
CA MET A 101 -0.61 -3.74 -14.74
C MET A 101 -1.87 -4.56 -15.02
N SER A 102 -1.76 -5.44 -15.99
CA SER A 102 -2.72 -6.52 -16.24
C SER A 102 -2.27 -7.75 -15.47
N ALA A 103 -3.11 -8.21 -14.55
CA ALA A 103 -2.93 -9.46 -13.80
C ALA A 103 -3.88 -10.54 -14.33
#